data_AF-A0AAW8JKM1-F1
#
_entry.id   AF-A0AAW8JKM1-F1
#
_cell.length_a   1.000
_cell.length_b   1.000
_cell.length_c   1.000
_cell.angle_alpha   90.00
_cell.angle_beta   90.00
_cell.angle_gamma   90.00
#
_symmetry.space_group_name_H-M   'P 1'
#
loop_
_entity.id
_entity.type
_entity.pdbx_description
1 polymer ?
#
loop_
_entity_poly.entity_id
_entity_poly.type
_entity_poly.pdbx_seq_one_letter_code
_entity_poly.pdbx_strand_id
1 'polypeptide(L)'
;MQSLRRYYCYFFILCLVLTMIFGVIAAVLPQPVAAALTAFPYLISMIGILFIFLKKQKRAPSTKERNHFALVFVFIFFFYNLAFALLGQIFFSMGEPEAWQNWWMQISNGQFIFILIAQLLIYMIPLYLVTFWFYGKQSHRMADKMFNS
;
A
#
# COMPACT_ATOMS: atom_id res chain seq x y z
N MET A 1 16.13 -14.57 13.70
CA MET A 1 15.35 -13.53 12.99
C MET A 1 13.94 -13.54 13.55
N GLN A 2 13.51 -12.48 14.26
CA GLN A 2 12.11 -12.41 14.68
C GLN A 2 11.21 -12.29 13.44
N SER A 3 10.04 -12.93 13.47
CA SER A 3 9.16 -13.03 12.31
C SER A 3 8.64 -11.65 11.89
N LEU A 4 9.16 -11.12 10.77
CA LEU A 4 8.69 -9.87 10.16
C LEU A 4 7.23 -9.97 9.67
N ARG A 5 6.71 -11.19 9.51
CA ARG A 5 5.38 -11.48 8.97
C ARG A 5 4.27 -10.72 9.70
N ARG A 6 4.38 -10.55 11.01
CA ARG A 6 3.38 -9.80 11.80
C ARG A 6 3.29 -8.34 11.37
N TYR A 7 4.44 -7.70 11.10
CA TYR A 7 4.47 -6.32 10.61
C TYR A 7 3.89 -6.19 9.21
N TYR A 8 4.02 -7.22 8.36
CA TYR A 8 3.38 -7.27 7.05
C TYR A 8 1.86 -7.38 7.14
N CYS A 9 1.35 -8.23 8.03
CA CYS A 9 -0.08 -8.32 8.30
C CYS A 9 -0.63 -7.00 8.86
N TYR A 10 0.07 -6.38 9.81
CA TYR A 10 -0.31 -5.07 10.34
C TYR A 10 -0.29 -3.99 9.25
N PHE A 11 0.74 -4.00 8.38
CA PHE A 11 0.82 -3.08 7.26
C PHE A 11 -0.38 -3.25 6.32
N PHE A 12 -0.69 -4.50 5.94
CA PHE A 12 -1.81 -4.81 5.07
C PHE A 12 -3.13 -4.31 5.64
N ILE A 13 -3.44 -4.65 6.90
CA ILE A 13 -4.72 -4.26 7.53
C ILE A 13 -4.82 -2.74 7.65
N LEU A 14 -3.77 -2.08 8.14
CA LEU A 14 -3.74 -0.63 8.30
C LEU A 14 -3.90 0.09 6.95
N CYS A 15 -3.15 -0.36 5.95
CA CYS A 15 -3.17 0.23 4.62
C CYS A 15 -4.53 0.02 3.95
N LEU A 16 -5.12 -1.18 4.06
CA LEU A 16 -6.42 -1.47 3.50
C LEU A 16 -7.53 -0.59 4.11
N VAL A 17 -7.57 -0.48 5.44
CA VAL A 17 -8.55 0.35 6.14
C VAL A 17 -8.40 1.81 5.75
N LEU A 18 -7.16 2.32 5.72
CA LEU A 18 -6.91 3.70 5.27
C LEU A 18 -7.29 3.89 3.81
N THR A 19 -7.04 2.93 2.92
CA THR A 19 -7.44 3.02 1.51
C THR A 19 -8.95 3.13 1.37
N MET A 20 -9.73 2.41 2.18
CA MET A 20 -11.18 2.55 2.20
C MET A 20 -11.61 3.95 2.67
N ILE A 21 -11.03 4.45 3.77
CA ILE A 21 -11.34 5.79 4.31
C ILE A 21 -10.99 6.88 3.28
N PHE A 22 -9.77 6.86 2.75
CA PHE A 22 -9.31 7.83 1.76
C PHE A 22 -10.05 7.69 0.43
N GLY A 23 -10.51 6.49 0.07
CA GLY A 23 -11.35 6.26 -1.11
C GLY A 23 -12.70 6.97 -1.00
N VAL A 24 -13.36 6.89 0.16
CA VAL A 24 -14.61 7.61 0.44
C VAL A 24 -14.38 9.13 0.38
N ILE A 25 -13.26 9.62 0.94
CA ILE A 25 -12.91 11.05 0.88
C ILE A 25 -12.61 11.48 -0.57
N ALA A 26 -11.89 10.66 -1.34
CA ALA A 26 -11.51 10.93 -2.72
C ALA A 26 -12.74 11.03 -3.64
N ALA A 27 -13.81 10.29 -3.36
CA ALA A 27 -15.04 10.30 -4.14
C ALA A 27 -15.75 11.67 -4.19
N VAL A 28 -15.49 12.56 -3.22
CA VAL A 28 -16.09 13.90 -3.15
C VAL A 28 -15.13 15.03 -3.55
N LEU A 29 -13.91 14.70 -4.00
CA LEU A 29 -12.87 15.67 -4.31
C LEU A 29 -12.61 15.80 -5.82
N PRO A 30 -12.05 16.94 -6.27
CA PRO A 30 -11.60 17.09 -7.65
C PRO A 30 -10.54 16.04 -8.01
N GLN A 31 -10.57 15.54 -9.25
CA GLN A 31 -9.70 14.44 -9.70
C GLN A 31 -8.20 14.61 -9.39
N PRO A 32 -7.57 15.80 -9.59
CA PRO A 32 -6.16 15.97 -9.23
C PRO A 32 -5.87 15.77 -7.73
N VAL A 33 -6.80 16.21 -6.87
CA VAL A 33 -6.68 16.09 -5.41
C VAL A 33 -6.93 14.64 -4.99
N ALA A 34 -7.97 14.01 -5.54
CA ALA A 34 -8.28 12.61 -5.32
C ALA A 34 -7.11 11.69 -5.70
N ALA A 35 -6.47 11.95 -6.85
CA ALA A 35 -5.30 11.20 -7.29
C ALA A 35 -4.13 11.33 -6.32
N ALA A 36 -3.87 12.51 -5.75
CA ALA A 36 -2.81 12.70 -4.77
C ALA A 36 -3.06 11.93 -3.46
N LEU A 37 -4.33 11.79 -3.05
CA LEU A 37 -4.72 11.07 -1.83
C LEU A 37 -4.46 9.57 -1.89
N THR A 38 -4.34 8.98 -3.08
CA THR A 38 -4.12 7.54 -3.26
C THR A 38 -2.82 7.04 -2.61
N ALA A 39 -1.80 7.90 -2.47
CA ALA A 39 -0.53 7.54 -1.84
C ALA A 39 -0.58 7.58 -0.30
N PHE A 40 -1.51 8.33 0.29
CA PHE A 40 -1.55 8.57 1.75
C PHE A 40 -1.75 7.30 2.58
N PRO A 41 -2.68 6.39 2.23
CA PRO A 41 -2.84 5.12 2.95
C PRO A 41 -1.53 4.34 3.08
N TYR A 42 -0.74 4.31 2.01
CA TYR A 42 0.57 3.65 2.01
C TYR A 42 1.54 4.37 2.94
N LEU A 43 1.71 5.69 2.77
CA LEU A 43 2.67 6.51 3.52
C LEU A 43 2.39 6.47 5.03
N ILE A 44 1.14 6.64 5.43
CA ILE A 44 0.72 6.57 6.83
C ILE A 44 1.01 5.17 7.39
N SER A 45 0.72 4.12 6.61
CA SER A 45 0.94 2.74 7.04
C SER A 45 2.41 2.42 7.22
N MET A 46 3.28 2.78 6.29
CA MET A 46 4.72 2.52 6.43
C MET A 46 5.30 3.27 7.64
N ILE A 47 4.85 4.49 7.93
CA ILE A 47 5.28 5.25 9.10
C ILE A 47 4.77 4.56 10.38
N GLY A 48 3.50 4.19 10.43
CA GLY A 48 2.89 3.52 11.58
C GLY A 48 3.59 2.19 11.90
N ILE A 49 3.93 1.41 10.89
CA ILE A 49 4.64 0.14 11.09
C ILE A 49 6.07 0.35 11.56
N LEU A 50 6.76 1.39 11.08
CA LEU A 50 8.08 1.73 11.61
C LEU A 50 8.00 2.07 13.09
N PHE A 51 7.04 2.90 13.52
CA PHE A 51 6.83 3.21 14.94
C PHE A 51 6.60 1.95 15.78
N ILE A 52 5.74 1.04 15.31
CA ILE A 52 5.46 -0.23 16.00
C ILE A 52 6.72 -1.09 16.09
N PHE A 53 7.51 -1.15 15.01
CA PHE A 53 8.77 -1.89 14.97
C PHE A 53 9.78 -1.32 15.97
N LEU A 54 10.00 0.00 15.95
CA LEU A 54 10.92 0.67 16.86
C LEU A 54 10.52 0.39 18.32
N LYS A 55 9.25 0.60 18.69
CA LYS A 55 8.78 0.36 20.07
C LYS A 55 8.94 -1.09 20.52
N LYS A 56 8.68 -2.07 19.64
CA LYS A 56 8.78 -3.50 19.98
C LYS A 56 10.22 -4.01 20.01
N GLN A 57 11.06 -3.59 19.07
CA GLN A 57 12.43 -4.09 18.94
C GLN A 57 13.47 -3.23 19.67
N LYS A 58 13.10 -2.02 20.09
CA LYS A 58 13.98 -1.01 20.70
C LYS A 58 15.24 -0.70 19.86
N ARG A 59 15.13 -0.84 18.54
CA ARG A 59 16.20 -0.56 17.58
C ARG A 59 15.63 -0.22 16.20
N ALA A 60 16.44 0.43 15.39
CA ALA A 60 16.16 0.62 13.97
C ALA A 60 16.23 -0.72 13.18
N PRO A 61 15.50 -0.83 12.05
CA PRO A 61 15.63 -1.95 11.12
C PRO A 61 17.07 -2.11 10.60
N SER A 62 17.53 -3.35 10.49
CA SER A 62 18.79 -3.66 9.81
C SER A 62 18.65 -3.48 8.29
N THR A 63 19.78 -3.42 7.57
CA THR A 63 19.80 -3.31 6.10
C THR A 63 18.96 -4.40 5.41
N LYS A 64 19.01 -5.65 5.93
CA LYS A 64 18.22 -6.77 5.38
C LYS A 64 16.72 -6.56 5.63
N GLU A 65 16.34 -6.16 6.84
CA GLU A 65 14.93 -5.90 7.19
C GLU A 65 14.37 -4.71 6.41
N ARG A 66 15.14 -3.63 6.25
CA ARG A 66 14.78 -2.46 5.43
C ARG A 66 14.43 -2.86 4.00
N ASN A 67 15.29 -3.64 3.35
CA ASN A 67 15.06 -4.07 1.96
C ASN A 67 13.80 -4.94 1.86
N HIS A 68 13.60 -5.84 2.84
CA HIS A 68 12.39 -6.65 2.93
C HIS A 68 11.12 -5.80 3.16
N PHE A 69 11.15 -4.82 4.07
CA PHE A 69 10.03 -3.92 4.30
C PHE A 69 9.68 -3.13 3.04
N ALA A 70 10.68 -2.52 2.39
CA ALA A 70 10.47 -1.75 1.17
C ALA A 70 9.84 -2.60 0.05
N LEU A 71 10.34 -3.80 -0.19
CA LEU A 71 9.78 -4.68 -1.23
C LEU A 71 8.40 -5.21 -0.86
N VAL A 72 8.25 -5.81 0.33
CA VAL A 72 7.02 -6.49 0.72
C VAL A 72 5.86 -5.52 0.86
N PHE A 73 6.08 -4.30 1.39
CA PHE A 73 5.02 -3.30 1.48
C PHE A 73 4.51 -2.88 0.10
N VAL A 74 5.42 -2.64 -0.85
CA VAL A 74 5.04 -2.28 -2.21
C VAL A 74 4.32 -3.44 -2.90
N PHE A 75 4.75 -4.69 -2.70
CA PHE A 75 4.03 -5.85 -3.22
C PHE A 75 2.65 -6.01 -2.60
N ILE A 76 2.51 -5.87 -1.28
CA ILE A 76 1.21 -5.89 -0.62
C ILE A 76 0.29 -4.83 -1.24
N PHE A 77 0.79 -3.59 -1.36
CA PHE A 77 0.05 -2.50 -1.97
C PHE A 77 -0.38 -2.81 -3.40
N PHE A 78 0.54 -3.31 -4.22
CA PHE A 78 0.26 -3.70 -5.59
C PHE A 78 -0.83 -4.76 -5.68
N PHE A 79 -0.66 -5.89 -4.98
CA PHE A 79 -1.55 -7.04 -5.12
C PHE A 79 -2.97 -6.77 -4.62
N TYR A 80 -3.12 -6.06 -3.49
CA TYR A 80 -4.48 -5.76 -3.04
C TYR A 80 -5.13 -4.74 -3.98
N ASN A 81 -4.42 -3.70 -4.45
CA ASN A 81 -5.01 -2.74 -5.40
C ASN A 81 -5.38 -3.40 -6.71
N LEU A 82 -4.54 -4.30 -7.23
CA LEU A 82 -4.84 -5.10 -8.41
C LEU A 82 -6.09 -5.98 -8.18
N ALA A 83 -6.18 -6.64 -7.03
CA ALA A 83 -7.33 -7.46 -6.68
C ALA A 83 -8.62 -6.63 -6.59
N PHE A 84 -8.60 -5.45 -5.98
CA PHE A 84 -9.76 -4.56 -5.93
C PHE A 84 -10.11 -3.98 -7.30
N ALA A 85 -9.14 -3.64 -8.13
CA ALA A 85 -9.40 -3.14 -9.48
C ALA A 85 -10.05 -4.22 -10.37
N LEU A 86 -9.63 -5.48 -10.23
CA LEU A 86 -10.18 -6.60 -11.01
C LEU A 86 -11.49 -7.12 -10.44
N LEU A 87 -11.61 -7.26 -9.12
CA LEU A 87 -12.76 -7.91 -8.48
C LEU A 87 -13.79 -6.92 -7.93
N GLY A 88 -13.42 -5.65 -7.79
CA GLY A 88 -14.30 -4.64 -7.21
C GLY A 88 -15.57 -4.46 -8.02
N GLN A 89 -15.47 -4.34 -9.34
CA GLN A 89 -16.63 -4.18 -10.20
C GLN A 89 -17.63 -5.32 -9.99
N ILE A 90 -17.18 -6.57 -10.14
CA ILE A 90 -18.08 -7.73 -10.01
C ILE A 90 -18.65 -7.84 -8.59
N PHE A 91 -17.88 -7.52 -7.54
CA PHE A 91 -18.35 -7.56 -6.16
C PHE A 91 -19.46 -6.53 -5.88
N PHE A 92 -19.32 -5.32 -6.41
CA PHE A 92 -20.32 -4.26 -6.22
C PHE A 92 -21.52 -4.36 -7.18
N SER A 93 -21.36 -5.01 -8.33
CA SER A 93 -22.42 -5.16 -9.33
C SER A 93 -23.13 -6.52 -9.28
N MET A 94 -22.88 -7.41 -8.31
CA MET A 94 -23.46 -8.77 -8.29
C MET A 94 -25.00 -8.83 -8.38
N GLY A 95 -25.70 -7.75 -8.02
CA GLY A 95 -27.17 -7.66 -8.15
C GLY A 95 -27.67 -7.37 -9.57
N GLU A 96 -26.77 -7.03 -10.50
CA GLU A 96 -27.12 -6.70 -11.88
C GLU A 96 -27.09 -7.95 -12.78
N PRO A 97 -28.11 -8.16 -13.64
CA PRO A 97 -28.17 -9.33 -14.52
C PRO A 97 -26.94 -9.49 -15.44
N GLU A 98 -26.31 -8.38 -15.82
CA GLU A 98 -25.20 -8.33 -16.76
C GLU A 98 -23.82 -8.23 -16.10
N ALA A 99 -23.76 -8.26 -14.76
CA ALA A 99 -22.54 -8.06 -13.98
C ALA A 99 -21.38 -8.95 -14.44
N TRP A 100 -21.67 -10.24 -14.61
CA TRP A 100 -20.67 -11.24 -15.01
C TRP A 100 -20.17 -10.99 -16.44
N GLN A 101 -21.06 -10.65 -17.36
CA GLN A 101 -20.71 -10.38 -18.75
C GLN A 101 -19.88 -9.11 -18.87
N ASN A 102 -20.27 -8.04 -18.18
CA ASN A 102 -19.56 -6.75 -18.16
C ASN A 102 -18.15 -6.90 -17.57
N TRP A 103 -18.03 -7.64 -16.47
CA TRP A 103 -16.74 -7.95 -15.87
C TRP A 103 -15.86 -8.79 -16.80
N TRP A 104 -16.41 -9.86 -17.40
CA TRP A 104 -15.67 -10.71 -18.33
C TRP A 104 -15.16 -9.90 -19.54
N MET A 105 -15.99 -9.02 -20.09
CA MET A 105 -15.60 -8.15 -21.19
C MET A 105 -14.46 -7.20 -20.82
N GLN A 106 -14.50 -6.62 -19.61
CA GLN A 106 -13.47 -5.72 -19.11
C GLN A 106 -12.12 -6.44 -18.92
N ILE A 107 -12.10 -7.58 -18.23
CA ILE A 107 -10.84 -8.30 -17.97
C ILE A 107 -10.26 -8.93 -19.24
N SER A 108 -11.11 -9.27 -20.23
CA SER A 108 -10.66 -9.77 -21.53
C SER A 108 -10.04 -8.66 -22.39
N ASN A 109 -10.27 -7.40 -22.05
CA ASN A 109 -9.69 -6.27 -22.76
C ASN A 109 -8.21 -6.11 -22.36
N GLY A 110 -7.31 -6.51 -23.26
CA GLY A 110 -5.86 -6.42 -23.03
C GLY A 110 -5.37 -4.99 -22.78
N GLN A 111 -6.01 -3.97 -23.38
CA GLN A 111 -5.66 -2.57 -23.15
C GLN A 111 -6.01 -2.13 -21.73
N PHE A 112 -7.17 -2.55 -21.20
CA PHE A 112 -7.55 -2.29 -19.82
C PHE A 112 -6.53 -2.88 -18.84
N ILE A 113 -6.19 -4.17 -19.00
CA ILE A 113 -5.20 -4.85 -18.16
C ILE A 113 -3.84 -4.16 -18.24
N PHE A 114 -3.40 -3.79 -19.44
CA PHE A 114 -2.14 -3.08 -19.63
C PHE A 114 -2.12 -1.73 -18.91
N ILE A 115 -3.15 -0.90 -19.08
CA ILE A 115 -3.24 0.42 -18.42
C ILE A 115 -3.27 0.27 -16.90
N LEU A 116 -4.06 -0.69 -16.39
CA LEU A 116 -4.15 -0.97 -14.96
C LEU A 116 -2.78 -1.33 -14.35
N ILE A 117 -2.07 -2.28 -14.97
CA ILE A 117 -0.74 -2.69 -14.51
C ILE A 117 0.26 -1.53 -14.64
N ALA A 118 0.25 -0.81 -15.76
CA ALA A 118 1.16 0.32 -15.99
C ALA A 118 0.99 1.41 -14.92
N GLN A 119 -0.26 1.77 -14.60
CA GLN A 119 -0.56 2.77 -13.59
C GLN A 119 -0.09 2.32 -12.19
N LEU A 120 -0.33 1.06 -11.83
CA LEU A 120 0.16 0.52 -10.57
C LEU A 120 1.70 0.52 -10.49
N LEU A 121 2.39 0.16 -11.58
CA LEU A 121 3.86 0.19 -11.63
C LEU A 121 4.44 1.60 -11.46
N ILE A 122 3.77 2.63 -12.02
CA ILE A 122 4.17 4.03 -11.85
C ILE A 122 4.16 4.44 -10.36
N TYR A 123 3.22 3.93 -9.56
CA TYR A 123 3.19 4.17 -8.11
C TYR A 123 4.20 3.32 -7.34
N MET A 124 4.49 2.10 -7.79
CA MET A 124 5.40 1.19 -7.06
C MET A 124 6.81 1.76 -6.90
N ILE A 125 7.37 2.36 -7.96
CA ILE A 125 8.73 2.90 -7.95
C ILE A 125 8.92 3.98 -6.86
N PRO A 126 8.13 5.09 -6.84
CA PRO A 126 8.29 6.12 -5.83
C PRO A 126 8.00 5.59 -4.43
N LEU A 127 6.99 4.72 -4.25
CA LEU A 127 6.68 4.15 -2.94
C LEU A 127 7.80 3.24 -2.41
N TYR A 128 8.45 2.48 -3.29
CA TYR A 128 9.64 1.70 -2.94
C TYR A 128 10.79 2.60 -2.48
N LEU A 129 11.11 3.63 -3.27
CA LEU A 129 12.20 4.56 -2.97
C LEU A 129 11.97 5.30 -1.65
N VAL A 130 10.75 5.79 -1.43
CA VAL A 130 10.38 6.48 -0.18
C VAL A 130 10.51 5.54 1.01
N THR A 131 10.00 4.31 0.92
CA THR A 131 10.11 3.34 2.02
C THR A 131 11.55 2.97 2.30
N PHE A 132 12.34 2.71 1.25
CA PHE A 132 13.75 2.39 1.36
C PHE A 132 14.54 3.52 2.03
N TRP A 133 14.29 4.76 1.62
CA TRP A 133 14.94 5.94 2.20
C TRP A 133 14.53 6.15 3.66
N PHE A 134 13.23 6.05 3.96
CA PHE A 134 12.68 6.30 5.29
C PHE A 134 13.11 5.23 6.31
N TYR A 135 13.11 3.96 5.91
CA TYR A 135 13.58 2.87 6.76
C TYR A 135 15.12 2.82 6.89
N GLY A 136 15.85 3.68 6.15
CA GLY A 136 17.29 3.89 6.27
C GLY A 136 17.65 4.88 7.38
N LYS A 137 18.41 5.93 7.07
CA LYS A 137 18.95 6.87 8.08
C LYS A 137 17.87 7.54 8.94
N GLN A 138 16.65 7.74 8.41
CA GLN A 138 15.58 8.35 9.19
C GLN A 138 15.09 7.44 10.33
N SER A 139 15.00 6.13 10.10
CA SER A 139 14.63 5.17 11.15
C SER A 139 15.64 5.14 12.30
N HIS A 140 16.93 5.29 12.01
CA HIS A 140 17.98 5.40 13.02
C HIS A 140 17.81 6.65 13.87
N ARG A 141 17.68 7.82 13.24
CA ARG A 141 17.43 9.10 13.96
C ARG A 141 16.20 9.05 14.85
N MET A 142 15.16 8.36 14.38
CA MET A 142 13.91 8.18 15.10
C MET A 142 14.05 7.21 16.29
N ALA A 143 14.87 6.16 16.15
CA ALA A 143 15.21 5.27 17.25
C ALA A 143 16.05 5.99 18.32
N ASP A 144 17.05 6.78 17.90
CA ASP A 144 17.91 7.54 18.83
C ASP A 144 17.09 8.54 19.65
N LYS A 145 16.17 9.26 19.02
CA LYS A 145 15.23 10.16 19.73
C LYS A 145 14.26 9.44 20.68
N MET A 146 13.95 8.18 20.41
CA MET A 146 12.97 7.42 21.20
C MET A 146 13.60 6.73 22.42
N PHE A 147 14.88 6.37 22.35
CA PHE A 147 15.53 5.52 23.36
C PHE A 147 16.80 6.10 23.98
N ASN A 148 17.45 7.06 23.33
CA ASN A 148 18.72 7.65 23.76
C ASN A 148 18.60 9.15 24.10
N SER A 149 17.37 9.65 24.26
CA SER A 149 17.09 11.02 24.75
C SER A 149 16.87 11.04 26.26
#